data_AF-A0A353Q624-F1
#
_entry.id   AF-A0A353Q624-F1
#
_cell.length_a   1.000
_cell.length_b   1.000
_cell.length_c   1.000
_cell.angle_alpha   90.00
_cell.angle_beta   90.00
_cell.angle_gamma   90.00
#
_symmetry.space_group_name_H-M   'P 1'
#
loop_
_entity.id
_entity.type
_entity.pdbx_description
1 polymer ?
#
loop_
_entity_poly.entity_id
_entity_poly.type
_entity_poly.pdbx_seq_one_letter_code
_entity_poly.pdbx_strand_id
1 'polypeptide(L)'
;MKEILYKLFDYHYLSREEAKDILFQIVQGTIPEAQVSALITCFLMRRISVEEIMGFRDALLDMRVPTDLSEYRPIDIVGTGGDGKNTFNISTLSCFVVAGAGYPV
;
A
#
# COMPACT_ATOMS: atom_id res chain seq x y z
N MET A 1 7.83 -15.80 10.40
CA MET A 1 7.22 -16.06 9.06
C MET A 1 6.44 -17.37 8.96
N LYS A 2 6.97 -18.52 9.40
CA LYS A 2 6.25 -19.81 9.32
C LYS A 2 4.83 -19.75 9.91
N GLU A 3 4.71 -19.26 11.15
CA GLU A 3 3.42 -19.10 11.83
C GLU A 3 2.47 -18.12 11.12
N ILE A 4 3.00 -17.02 10.58
CA ILE A 4 2.24 -16.07 9.77
C ILE A 4 1.67 -16.77 8.53
N LEU A 5 2.49 -17.51 7.78
CA LEU A 5 2.02 -18.21 6.59
C LEU A 5 0.95 -19.26 6.94
N TYR A 6 1.14 -20.03 8.01
CA TYR A 6 0.12 -20.99 8.46
C TYR A 6 -1.19 -20.31 8.84
N LYS A 7 -1.13 -19.22 9.60
CA LYS A 7 -2.29 -18.39 9.91
C LYS A 7 -3.03 -17.96 8.64
N LEU A 8 -2.29 -17.54 7.61
CA LEU A 8 -2.86 -17.12 6.33
C LEU A 8 -3.42 -18.27 5.48
N PHE A 9 -2.78 -19.44 5.52
CA PHE A 9 -3.26 -20.64 4.84
C PHE A 9 -4.57 -21.15 5.46
N ASP A 10 -4.74 -20.93 6.76
CA ASP A 10 -5.98 -21.22 7.50
C ASP A 10 -7.04 -20.11 7.35
N TYR A 11 -6.87 -19.17 6.40
CA TYR A 11 -7.79 -18.06 6.11
C TYR A 11 -8.00 -17.08 7.27
N HIS A 12 -7.12 -17.08 8.28
CA HIS A 12 -7.15 -16.08 9.33
C HIS A 12 -6.54 -14.75 8.86
N TYR A 13 -7.04 -13.66 9.43
CA TYR A 13 -6.51 -12.32 9.19
C TYR A 13 -5.31 -12.03 10.08
N LEU A 14 -4.37 -11.25 9.55
CA LEU A 14 -3.33 -10.64 10.37
C LEU A 14 -3.92 -9.48 11.16
N SER A 15 -3.35 -9.22 12.34
CA SER A 15 -3.56 -7.95 13.03
C SER A 15 -2.85 -6.82 12.27
N ARG A 16 -3.25 -5.58 12.57
CA ARG A 16 -2.57 -4.38 12.06
C ARG A 16 -1.08 -4.35 12.40
N GLU A 17 -0.72 -4.78 13.61
CA GLU A 17 0.66 -4.87 14.08
C GLU A 17 1.45 -5.95 13.31
N GLU A 18 0.89 -7.16 13.17
CA GLU A 18 1.52 -8.23 12.39
C GLU A 18 1.77 -7.79 10.93
N ALA A 19 0.76 -7.18 10.28
CA ALA A 19 0.88 -6.69 8.92
C ALA A 19 1.97 -5.61 8.79
N LYS A 20 2.04 -4.68 9.75
CA LYS A 20 3.07 -3.64 9.81
C LYS A 20 4.47 -4.25 9.91
N ASP A 21 4.68 -5.14 10.88
CA ASP A 21 5.99 -5.75 11.15
C ASP A 21 6.49 -6.61 9.99
N ILE A 22 5.58 -7.33 9.33
CA ILE A 22 5.92 -8.12 8.15
C ILE A 22 6.43 -7.22 7.03
N LEU A 23 5.78 -6.09 6.76
CA LEU A 23 6.21 -5.20 5.68
C LEU A 23 7.59 -4.57 5.95
N PHE A 24 7.88 -4.22 7.21
CA PHE A 24 9.24 -3.80 7.59
C PHE A 24 10.29 -4.86 7.27
N GLN A 25 10.03 -6.11 7.66
CA GLN A 25 10.95 -7.22 7.41
C GLN A 25 11.13 -7.52 5.91
N ILE A 26 10.07 -7.35 5.10
CA ILE A 26 10.16 -7.46 3.64
C ILE A 26 11.09 -6.38 3.09
N VAL A 27 10.88 -5.12 3.46
CA VAL A 27 11.68 -3.99 2.96
C VAL A 27 13.14 -4.06 3.43
N GLN A 28 13.39 -4.56 4.63
CA GLN A 28 14.75 -4.81 5.15
C GLN A 28 15.43 -6.02 4.49
N GLY A 29 14.72 -6.80 3.67
CA GLY A 29 15.27 -7.99 3.00
C GLY A 29 15.52 -9.17 3.95
N THR A 30 14.92 -9.18 5.14
CA THR A 30 15.12 -10.26 6.12
C THR A 30 14.23 -11.47 5.87
N ILE A 31 13.22 -11.35 4.99
CA ILE A 31 12.34 -12.46 4.59
C ILE A 31 12.77 -12.99 3.22
N PRO A 32 13.01 -14.32 3.08
CA PRO A 32 13.32 -14.93 1.79
C PRO A 32 12.24 -14.67 0.73
N GLU A 33 12.64 -14.42 -0.52
CA GLU A 33 11.73 -14.12 -1.64
C GLU A 33 10.62 -15.18 -1.84
N ALA A 34 10.94 -16.45 -1.61
CA ALA A 34 9.95 -17.53 -1.69
C ALA A 34 8.80 -17.36 -0.67
N GLN A 35 9.10 -16.85 0.52
CA GLN A 35 8.10 -16.59 1.56
C GLN A 35 7.30 -15.31 1.27
N VAL A 36 7.95 -14.30 0.68
CA VAL A 36 7.25 -13.09 0.19
C VAL A 36 6.28 -13.45 -0.93
N SER A 37 6.70 -14.28 -1.88
CA SER A 37 5.85 -14.79 -2.96
C SER A 37 4.64 -15.56 -2.42
N ALA A 38 4.86 -16.44 -1.44
CA ALA A 38 3.77 -17.18 -0.78
C ALA A 38 2.78 -16.22 -0.09
N LEU A 39 3.27 -15.25 0.67
CA LEU A 39 2.46 -14.23 1.33
C LEU A 39 1.58 -13.45 0.34
N ILE A 40 2.17 -12.93 -0.75
CA ILE A 40 1.44 -12.18 -1.78
C ILE A 40 0.40 -13.07 -2.45
N THR A 41 0.75 -14.32 -2.77
CA THR A 41 -0.17 -15.29 -3.38
C THR A 41 -1.40 -15.53 -2.48
N CYS A 42 -1.22 -15.64 -1.16
CA CYS A 42 -2.35 -15.73 -0.24
C CYS A 42 -3.30 -14.54 -0.39
N PHE A 43 -2.80 -13.30 -0.44
CA PHE A 43 -3.62 -12.10 -0.62
C PHE A 43 -4.28 -12.00 -2.00
N LEU A 44 -3.80 -12.72 -3.02
CA LEU A 44 -4.48 -12.85 -4.31
C LEU A 44 -5.62 -13.88 -4.27
N MET A 45 -5.54 -14.86 -3.37
CA MET A 45 -6.53 -15.93 -3.23
C MET A 45 -7.63 -15.63 -2.20
N ARG A 46 -7.42 -14.67 -1.31
CA ARG A 46 -8.40 -14.27 -0.28
C ARG A 46 -8.59 -12.76 -0.23
N ARG A 47 -9.68 -12.31 0.39
CA ARG A 47 -9.87 -10.88 0.68
C ARG A 47 -8.88 -10.42 1.74
N ILE A 48 -8.29 -9.26 1.51
CA ILE A 48 -7.52 -8.52 2.53
C ILE A 48 -8.48 -7.77 3.45
N SER A 49 -8.20 -7.75 4.75
CA SER A 49 -8.96 -6.99 5.75
C SER A 49 -8.51 -5.53 5.83
N VAL A 50 -9.37 -4.69 6.42
CA VAL A 50 -9.03 -3.27 6.67
C VAL A 50 -7.82 -3.14 7.58
N GLU A 51 -7.74 -3.93 8.66
CA GLU A 51 -6.61 -3.91 9.60
C GLU A 51 -5.29 -4.27 8.93
N GLU A 52 -5.29 -5.26 8.02
CA GLU A 52 -4.11 -5.62 7.23
C GLU A 52 -3.64 -4.48 6.33
N ILE A 53 -4.57 -3.84 5.59
CA ILE A 53 -4.24 -2.67 4.76
C ILE A 53 -3.69 -1.53 5.62
N MET A 54 -4.31 -1.26 6.77
CA MET A 54 -3.87 -0.20 7.67
C MET A 54 -2.46 -0.49 8.23
N GLY A 55 -2.15 -1.74 8.54
CA GLY A 55 -0.82 -2.13 9.01
C GLY A 55 0.26 -1.93 7.95
N PHE A 56 -0.01 -2.37 6.73
CA PHE A 56 0.88 -2.13 5.59
C PHE A 56 1.07 -0.63 5.31
N ARG A 57 -0.02 0.15 5.34
CA ARG A 57 0.04 1.61 5.19
C ARG A 57 0.91 2.24 6.27
N ASP A 58 0.74 1.86 7.54
CA ASP A 58 1.51 2.43 8.63
C ASP A 58 3.00 2.13 8.49
N ALA A 59 3.37 0.91 8.08
CA ALA A 59 4.76 0.57 7.78
C ALA A 59 5.34 1.44 6.66
N LEU A 60 4.61 1.63 5.55
CA LEU A 60 5.03 2.54 4.48
C LEU A 60 5.17 3.98 4.96
N LEU A 61 4.25 4.45 5.79
CA LEU A 61 4.29 5.79 6.36
C LEU A 61 5.49 5.98 7.30
N ASP A 62 5.88 4.97 8.06
CA ASP A 62 7.04 5.04 8.96
C ASP A 62 8.37 4.98 8.19
N MET A 63 8.40 4.28 7.05
CA MET A 63 9.59 4.16 6.19
C MET A 63 9.73 5.28 5.16
N ARG A 64 8.72 6.15 5.02
CA ARG A 64 8.74 7.23 4.01
C ARG A 64 9.83 8.25 4.31
N VAL A 65 10.31 8.92 3.26
CA VAL A 65 11.03 10.18 3.43
C VAL A 65 9.99 11.24 3.80
N PRO A 66 10.09 11.89 4.98
CA PRO A 66 9.11 12.88 5.39
C PRO A 66 9.24 14.16 4.54
N THR A 67 8.11 14.67 4.09
CA THR A 67 7.99 15.96 3.40
C THR A 67 6.92 16.77 4.09
N ASP A 68 7.25 18.00 4.48
CA ASP A 68 6.28 18.93 5.05
C ASP A 68 5.61 19.73 3.93
N LEU A 69 4.30 19.50 3.76
CA LEU A 69 3.45 20.21 2.81
C LEU A 69 2.30 20.93 3.54
N SER A 70 2.42 21.13 4.85
CA SER A 70 1.34 21.67 5.69
C SER A 70 0.89 23.07 5.26
N GLU A 71 1.79 23.89 4.71
CA GLU A 71 1.48 25.22 4.16
C GLU A 71 0.52 25.18 2.96
N TYR A 72 0.52 24.08 2.19
CA TYR A 72 -0.21 23.98 0.94
C TYR A 72 -1.59 23.33 1.09
N ARG A 73 -1.84 22.59 2.18
CA ARG A 73 -3.02 21.73 2.34
C ARG A 73 -3.36 20.96 1.03
N PRO A 74 -2.39 20.22 0.47
CA PRO A 74 -2.49 19.71 -0.89
C PRO A 74 -3.54 18.60 -1.01
N ILE A 75 -4.00 18.39 -2.24
CA ILE A 75 -4.89 17.29 -2.64
C ILE A 75 -4.09 16.28 -3.44
N ASP A 76 -4.16 15.00 -3.08
CA ASP A 76 -3.58 13.93 -3.90
C ASP A 76 -4.60 13.42 -4.93
N ILE A 77 -4.18 13.26 -6.18
CA ILE A 77 -4.99 12.72 -7.28
C ILE A 77 -4.30 11.49 -7.84
N VAL A 78 -4.68 10.34 -7.29
CA VAL A 78 -4.07 9.04 -7.62
C VAL A 78 -5.13 7.98 -7.83
N GLY A 79 -4.75 6.92 -8.53
CA GLY A 79 -5.53 5.70 -8.67
C GLY A 79 -4.60 4.49 -8.63
N THR A 80 -5.14 3.34 -8.25
CA THR A 80 -4.37 2.08 -8.25
C THR A 80 -3.93 1.67 -9.66
N GLY A 81 -4.61 2.17 -10.69
CA GLY A 81 -4.43 1.76 -12.08
C GLY A 81 -4.89 0.32 -12.31
N GLY A 82 -4.49 -0.25 -13.45
CA GLY A 82 -4.77 -1.65 -13.80
C GLY A 82 -6.19 -1.93 -14.29
N ASP A 83 -6.95 -0.92 -14.72
CA ASP A 83 -8.32 -1.08 -15.23
C ASP A 83 -8.40 -1.65 -16.66
N GLY A 84 -7.26 -1.78 -17.35
CA GLY A 84 -7.15 -2.34 -18.70
C GLY A 84 -7.75 -1.47 -19.81
N LYS A 85 -8.14 -0.23 -19.52
CA LYS A 85 -8.86 0.63 -20.49
C LYS A 85 -7.95 1.42 -21.42
N ASN A 86 -6.63 1.36 -21.19
CA ASN A 86 -5.63 2.10 -21.96
C ASN A 86 -6.00 3.59 -22.10
N THR A 87 -6.49 4.18 -21.01
CA THR A 87 -6.78 5.62 -20.98
C THR A 87 -5.47 6.40 -21.07
N PHE A 88 -5.54 7.62 -21.60
CA PHE A 88 -4.43 8.56 -21.44
C PHE A 88 -4.22 8.91 -19.95
N ASN A 89 -3.21 9.72 -19.64
CA ASN A 89 -2.82 10.11 -18.28
C ASN A 89 -3.86 11.05 -17.61
N ILE A 90 -5.05 10.53 -17.32
CA ILE A 90 -6.19 11.29 -16.80
C ILE A 90 -5.86 11.94 -15.45
N SER A 91 -5.28 11.19 -14.50
CA SER A 91 -4.90 11.74 -13.18
C SER A 91 -3.92 12.89 -13.31
N THR A 92 -2.86 12.72 -14.11
CA THR A 92 -1.86 13.77 -14.37
C THR A 92 -2.49 15.03 -14.98
N LEU A 93 -3.35 14.89 -15.98
CA LEU A 93 -4.03 16.04 -16.57
C LEU A 93 -4.95 16.72 -15.54
N SER A 94 -5.63 15.92 -14.72
CA SER A 94 -6.53 16.42 -13.66
C SER A 94 -5.77 17.25 -12.63
N CYS A 95 -4.52 16.88 -12.29
CA CYS A 95 -3.66 17.68 -11.42
C CYS A 95 -3.47 19.11 -11.94
N PHE A 96 -3.18 19.28 -13.24
CA PHE A 96 -3.00 20.61 -13.84
C PHE A 96 -4.31 21.41 -13.87
N VAL A 97 -5.44 20.76 -14.12
CA VAL A 97 -6.75 21.43 -14.12
C VAL A 97 -7.11 21.93 -12.72
N VAL A 98 -6.93 21.09 -11.69
CA VAL A 98 -7.23 21.45 -10.29
C VAL A 98 -6.26 22.52 -9.76
N ALA A 99 -4.98 22.41 -10.10
CA ALA A 99 -3.99 23.45 -9.82
C ALA A 99 -4.33 24.79 -10.51
N GLY A 100 -4.76 24.74 -11.78
CA GLY A 100 -5.22 25.92 -12.52
C GLY A 100 -6.49 26.56 -11.95
N ALA A 101 -7.31 25.79 -11.24
CA ALA A 101 -8.48 26.28 -10.49
C ALA A 101 -8.11 26.90 -9.12
N GLY A 102 -6.82 26.93 -8.76
CA GLY A 102 -6.32 27.56 -7.53
C GLY A 102 -6.20 26.63 -6.32
N TYR A 103 -6.34 25.32 -6.51
CA TYR A 103 -6.17 24.33 -5.44
C TYR A 103 -4.79 23.68 -5.52
N PRO A 104 -3.98 23.68 -4.44
CA PRO A 104 -2.71 22.97 -4.42
C PRO A 104 -2.94 21.46 -4.59
N VAL A 105 -2.24 20.88 -5.57
CA VAL A 105 -2.18 19.45 -5.88
C VAL A 105 -0.74 18.99 -5.71
#